data_AF-A0A3E4X2L8-F1
#
_entry.id   AF-A0A3E4X2L8-F1
#
_cell.length_a   1.000
_cell.length_b   1.000
_cell.length_c   1.000
_cell.angle_alpha   90.00
_cell.angle_beta   90.00
_cell.angle_gamma   90.00
#
_symmetry.space_group_name_H-M   'P 1'
#
loop_
_entity.id
_entity.type
_entity.pdbx_description
1 polymer ?
#
loop_
_entity_poly.entity_id
_entity_poly.type
_entity_poly.pdbx_seq_one_letter_code
_entity_poly.pdbx_strand_id
1 'polypeptide(L)'
;MSNQHKPPTISFRSSDAERKQIEARILASGMMKKDYFVRSCIYNRISVVGKKETIYPLVQTVNALYLQLLEMQKAFVGYYQNQNPDNLPTSNEITELQTNYNNMLSAIIELLEGAKYLWAGEHHETK
;
A
#
# COMPACT_ATOMS: atom_id res chain seq x y z
N MET A 1 29.00 12.42 -32.74
CA MET A 1 27.76 11.68 -32.41
C MET A 1 28.02 10.95 -31.10
N SER A 2 27.27 11.27 -30.04
CA SER A 2 27.46 10.63 -28.72
C SER A 2 26.93 9.19 -28.77
N ASN A 3 27.83 8.20 -28.69
CA ASN A 3 27.50 6.78 -28.60
C ASN A 3 26.96 6.41 -27.20
N GLN A 4 26.01 7.17 -26.68
CA GLN A 4 25.31 6.82 -25.45
C GLN A 4 24.21 5.81 -25.79
N HIS A 5 24.46 4.53 -25.48
CA HIS A 5 23.40 3.52 -25.48
C HIS A 5 22.33 3.94 -24.48
N LYS A 6 21.09 4.08 -24.95
CA LYS A 6 19.95 4.33 -24.07
C LYS A 6 19.81 3.14 -23.11
N PRO A 7 19.53 3.38 -21.82
CA PRO A 7 19.23 2.29 -20.90
C PRO A 7 18.00 1.51 -21.41
N PRO A 8 17.97 0.17 -21.26
CA PRO A 8 16.86 -0.64 -21.73
C PRO A 8 15.57 -0.28 -20.99
N THR A 9 14.45 -0.26 -21.72
CA THR A 9 13.12 -0.01 -21.16
C THR A 9 12.36 -1.32 -21.00
N ILE A 10 11.76 -1.54 -19.82
CA ILE A 10 10.86 -2.66 -19.54
C ILE A 10 9.45 -2.10 -19.32
N SER A 11 8.44 -2.69 -19.95
CA SER A 11 7.04 -2.31 -19.79
C SER A 11 6.21 -3.46 -19.21
N PHE A 12 5.32 -3.12 -18.27
CA PHE A 12 4.42 -4.06 -17.62
C PHE A 12 2.97 -3.77 -18.05
N ARG A 13 2.17 -4.82 -18.23
CA ARG A 13 0.73 -4.72 -18.49
C ARG A 13 -0.01 -5.17 -17.24
N SER A 14 -0.37 -4.23 -16.39
CA SER A 14 -1.17 -4.47 -15.19
C SER A 14 -2.64 -4.09 -15.40
N SER A 15 -3.53 -4.91 -14.85
CA SER A 15 -4.94 -4.57 -14.61
C SER A 15 -5.07 -3.44 -13.59
N ASP A 16 -6.25 -2.84 -13.49
CA ASP A 16 -6.48 -1.76 -12.52
C ASP A 16 -6.37 -2.21 -11.06
N ALA A 17 -6.76 -3.45 -10.78
CA ALA A 17 -6.58 -4.06 -9.46
C ALA A 17 -5.09 -4.21 -9.11
N GLU A 18 -4.29 -4.75 -10.04
CA GLU A 18 -2.84 -4.88 -9.86
C GLU A 18 -2.16 -3.51 -9.73
N ARG A 19 -2.62 -2.50 -10.47
CA ARG A 19 -2.13 -1.12 -10.32
C ARG A 19 -2.37 -0.59 -8.91
N LYS A 20 -3.58 -0.73 -8.37
CA LYS A 20 -3.91 -0.30 -7.00
C LYS A 20 -3.02 -1.02 -5.96
N GLN A 21 -2.77 -2.32 -6.15
CA GLN A 21 -1.86 -3.07 -5.29
C GLN A 21 -0.41 -2.56 -5.39
N ILE A 22 0.08 -2.31 -6.60
CA ILE A 22 1.43 -1.77 -6.83
C ILE A 22 1.59 -0.38 -6.19
N GLU A 23 0.60 0.50 -6.32
CA GLU A 23 0.64 1.83 -5.69
C GLU A 23 0.69 1.73 -4.15
N ALA A 24 -0.06 0.82 -3.54
CA ALA A 24 0.01 0.56 -2.11
C ALA A 24 1.41 0.08 -1.68
N ARG A 25 2.04 -0.81 -2.46
CA ARG A 25 3.41 -1.29 -2.20
C ARG A 25 4.47 -0.20 -2.40
N ILE A 26 4.33 0.67 -3.39
CA ILE A 26 5.20 1.83 -3.59
C ILE A 26 5.10 2.74 -2.37
N LEU A 27 3.88 3.07 -1.94
CA LEU A 27 3.65 3.91 -0.77
C LEU A 27 4.26 3.28 0.49
N ALA A 28 4.01 1.99 0.73
CA ALA A 28 4.64 1.20 1.80
C ALA A 28 6.16 1.33 1.79
N SER A 29 6.80 1.13 0.64
CA SER A 29 8.26 1.19 0.53
C SER A 29 8.87 2.55 0.88
N GLY A 30 8.09 3.64 0.75
CA GLY A 30 8.59 5.02 0.86
C GLY A 30 9.61 5.40 -0.23
N MET A 31 9.69 4.63 -1.32
CA MET A 31 10.62 4.86 -2.43
C MET A 31 9.96 5.61 -3.57
N MET A 32 10.77 6.27 -4.41
CA MET A 32 10.29 6.72 -5.70
C MET A 32 9.86 5.51 -6.55
N LYS A 33 8.79 5.65 -7.32
CA LYS A 33 8.22 4.59 -8.19
C LYS A 33 9.27 3.87 -9.04
N LYS A 34 10.22 4.60 -9.63
CA LYS A 34 11.33 4.02 -10.40
C LYS A 34 12.23 3.11 -9.57
N ASP A 35 12.56 3.52 -8.34
CA ASP A 35 13.49 2.80 -7.47
C ASP A 35 12.79 1.57 -6.87
N TYR A 36 11.50 1.71 -6.57
CA TYR A 36 10.64 0.59 -6.18
C TYR A 36 10.64 -0.49 -7.26
N PHE A 37 10.35 -0.15 -8.52
CA PHE A 37 10.33 -1.15 -9.60
C PHE A 37 11.68 -1.84 -9.77
N VAL A 38 12.78 -1.09 -9.80
CA VAL A 38 14.12 -1.68 -9.94
C VAL A 38 14.43 -2.64 -8.78
N ARG A 39 14.20 -2.22 -7.53
CA ARG A 39 14.47 -3.06 -6.36
C ARG A 39 13.51 -4.24 -6.25
N SER A 40 12.24 -4.05 -6.59
CA SER A 40 11.24 -5.12 -6.61
C SER A 40 11.59 -6.19 -7.65
N CYS A 41 12.10 -5.80 -8.82
CA CYS A 41 12.55 -6.76 -9.83
C CYS A 41 13.79 -7.54 -9.38
N ILE A 42 14.69 -6.94 -8.59
CA ILE A 42 15.93 -7.60 -8.13
C ILE A 42 15.66 -8.52 -6.94
N TYR A 43 14.93 -8.04 -5.93
CA TYR A 43 14.82 -8.72 -4.63
C TYR A 43 13.47 -9.40 -4.40
N ASN A 44 12.47 -9.15 -5.26
CA ASN A 44 11.10 -9.66 -5.13
C ASN A 44 10.48 -9.47 -3.73
N ARG A 45 10.86 -8.38 -3.03
CA ARG A 45 10.36 -8.02 -1.70
C ARG A 45 10.31 -6.50 -1.54
N ILE A 46 9.41 -6.02 -0.69
CA ILE A 46 9.40 -4.61 -0.30
C ILE A 46 10.65 -4.34 0.54
N SER A 47 11.56 -3.55 -0.01
CA SER A 47 12.76 -3.10 0.70
C SER A 47 12.47 -1.78 1.39
N VAL A 48 12.78 -1.66 2.67
CA VAL A 48 12.38 -0.51 3.48
C VAL A 48 13.60 0.23 3.98
N VAL A 49 13.50 1.55 3.97
CA VAL A 49 14.41 2.42 4.72
C VAL A 49 13.57 2.97 5.87
N GLY A 50 13.82 2.49 7.10
CA GLY A 50 13.07 2.83 8.31
C GLY A 50 13.32 4.26 8.80
N LYS A 51 12.94 5.24 7.98
CA LYS A 51 13.05 6.67 8.28
C LYS A 51 11.71 7.21 8.75
N LYS A 52 11.75 8.28 9.54
CA LYS A 52 10.54 8.96 9.99
C LYS A 52 9.68 9.40 8.80
N GLU A 53 10.33 9.93 7.77
CA GLU A 53 9.70 10.48 6.57
C GLU A 53 9.01 9.40 5.72
N THR A 54 9.45 8.14 5.82
CA THR A 54 8.84 7.02 5.08
C THR A 54 7.74 6.33 5.88
N ILE A 55 7.84 6.31 7.21
CA ILE A 55 6.85 5.65 8.09
C ILE A 55 5.62 6.54 8.34
N TYR A 56 5.79 7.86 8.53
CA TYR A 56 4.67 8.75 8.83
C TYR A 56 3.57 8.78 7.75
N PRO A 57 3.90 8.79 6.44
CA PRO A 57 2.88 8.65 5.39
C PRO A 57 2.02 7.39 5.55
N LEU A 58 2.60 6.26 5.96
CA LEU A 58 1.84 5.02 6.18
C LEU A 58 0.81 5.18 7.30
N VAL A 59 1.23 5.79 8.41
CA VAL A 59 0.35 6.08 9.54
C VAL A 59 -0.79 7.03 9.11
N GLN A 60 -0.48 8.06 8.32
CA GLN A 60 -1.47 8.98 7.78
C GLN A 60 -2.47 8.28 6.87
N THR A 61 -2.00 7.40 5.97
CA THR A 61 -2.87 6.64 5.07
C THR A 61 -3.78 5.69 5.84
N VAL A 62 -3.25 4.95 6.83
CA VAL A 62 -4.06 4.06 7.68
C VAL A 62 -5.09 4.85 8.48
N ASN A 63 -4.73 6.02 9.01
CA ASN A 63 -5.67 6.90 9.70
C ASN A 63 -6.76 7.46 8.77
N ALA A 64 -6.41 7.84 7.54
CA ALA A 64 -7.39 8.31 6.56
C ALA A 64 -8.40 7.22 6.22
N LEU A 65 -7.92 6.00 5.99
CA LEU A 65 -8.78 4.82 5.79
C LEU A 65 -9.71 4.61 7.00
N TYR A 66 -9.17 4.70 8.23
CA TYR A 66 -9.96 4.59 9.46
C TYR A 66 -11.08 5.63 9.56
N LEU A 67 -10.79 6.89 9.20
CA LEU A 67 -11.78 7.95 9.19
C LEU A 67 -12.89 7.70 8.16
N GLN A 68 -12.56 7.16 6.99
CA GLN A 68 -13.56 6.77 5.98
C GLN A 68 -14.48 5.66 6.49
N LEU A 69 -13.94 4.67 7.21
CA LEU A 69 -14.74 3.62 7.84
C LEU A 69 -15.68 4.18 8.92
N LEU A 70 -15.21 5.15 9.70
CA LEU A 70 -16.01 5.83 10.72
C LEU A 70 -17.15 6.65 10.08
N GLU A 71 -16.87 7.36 8.99
CA GLU A 71 -17.87 8.12 8.24
C GLU A 71 -18.95 7.20 7.67
N MET A 72 -18.53 6.07 7.08
CA MET A 72 -19.44 5.04 6.61
C MET A 72 -20.33 4.48 7.73
N GLN A 73 -19.75 4.20 8.91
CA GLN A 73 -20.52 3.76 10.07
C GLN A 73 -21.57 4.79 10.48
N LYS A 74 -21.20 6.08 10.52
CA LYS A 74 -22.13 7.17 10.86
C LYS A 74 -23.28 7.26 9.87
N ALA A 75 -23.03 7.05 8.57
CA ALA A 75 -24.07 7.00 7.56
C ALA A 75 -25.10 5.89 7.83
N PHE A 76 -24.63 4.67 8.13
CA PHE A 76 -25.53 3.56 8.47
C PHE A 76 -26.33 3.83 9.75
N VAL A 77 -25.69 4.31 10.82
CA VAL A 77 -26.38 4.65 12.07
C VAL A 77 -27.42 5.76 11.86
N GLY A 78 -27.07 6.80 11.09
CA GLY A 78 -27.97 7.90 10.76
C GLY A 78 -29.18 7.44 9.94
N TYR A 79 -28.99 6.49 9.01
CA TYR A 79 -30.08 5.87 8.27
C TYR A 79 -31.06 5.14 9.21
N TYR A 80 -30.56 4.33 10.14
CA TYR A 80 -31.43 3.63 11.11
C TYR A 80 -32.21 4.59 12.02
N GLN A 81 -31.63 5.74 12.38
CA GLN A 81 -32.26 6.71 13.28
C GLN A 81 -33.28 7.61 12.59
N ASN A 82 -32.98 8.08 11.38
CA ASN A 82 -33.74 9.16 10.73
C ASN A 82 -34.38 8.74 9.38
N GLN A 83 -34.23 7.48 8.95
CA GLN A 83 -34.62 6.97 7.63
C GLN A 83 -34.11 7.83 6.46
N ASN A 84 -33.03 8.58 6.66
CA ASN A 84 -32.46 9.43 5.64
C ASN A 84 -31.43 8.64 4.81
N PRO A 85 -31.69 8.34 3.53
CA PRO A 85 -30.79 7.57 2.69
C PRO A 85 -29.66 8.39 2.07
N ASP A 86 -29.66 9.73 2.19
CA ASP A 86 -28.87 10.64 1.35
C ASP A 86 -27.35 10.49 1.48
N ASN A 87 -26.85 9.72 2.45
CA ASN A 87 -25.42 9.48 2.68
C ASN A 87 -25.03 7.99 2.75
N LEU A 88 -25.93 7.06 2.38
CA LEU A 88 -25.58 5.65 2.38
C LEU A 88 -24.54 5.35 1.29
N PRO A 89 -23.43 4.66 1.61
CA PRO A 89 -22.46 4.27 0.62
C PRO A 89 -23.08 3.27 -0.37
N THR A 90 -22.71 3.41 -1.63
CA THR A 90 -23.03 2.44 -2.67
C THR A 90 -22.21 1.16 -2.50
N SER A 91 -22.69 0.05 -3.07
CA SER A 91 -21.93 -1.23 -3.08
C SER A 91 -20.53 -1.08 -3.69
N ASN A 92 -20.40 -0.22 -4.71
CA ASN A 92 -19.12 0.05 -5.36
C ASN A 92 -18.14 0.78 -4.42
N GLU A 93 -18.61 1.79 -3.68
CA GLU A 93 -17.79 2.51 -2.70
C GLU A 93 -17.34 1.61 -1.56
N ILE A 94 -18.21 0.71 -1.08
CA ILE A 94 -17.86 -0.29 -0.07
C ILE A 94 -16.77 -1.23 -0.61
N THR A 95 -16.94 -1.72 -1.83
CA THR A 95 -15.98 -2.64 -2.48
C THR A 95 -14.64 -1.95 -2.72
N GLU A 96 -14.66 -0.68 -3.13
CA GLU A 96 -13.45 0.11 -3.32
C GLU A 96 -12.73 0.38 -2.00
N LEU A 97 -13.47 0.76 -0.94
CA LEU A 97 -12.92 0.96 0.39
C LEU A 97 -12.27 -0.33 0.92
N GLN A 98 -12.98 -1.46 0.82
CA GLN A 98 -12.46 -2.78 1.19
C GLN A 98 -11.18 -3.12 0.42
N THR A 99 -11.16 -2.86 -0.89
CA THR A 99 -9.99 -3.11 -1.75
C THR A 99 -8.80 -2.25 -1.33
N ASN A 100 -9.02 -0.95 -1.10
CA ASN A 100 -7.97 -0.03 -0.68
C ASN A 100 -7.40 -0.41 0.69
N TYR A 101 -8.26 -0.79 1.63
CA TYR A 101 -7.86 -1.31 2.94
C TYR A 101 -7.02 -2.57 2.84
N ASN A 102 -7.50 -3.57 2.11
CA ASN A 102 -6.80 -4.85 1.96
C ASN A 102 -5.44 -4.66 1.29
N ASN A 103 -5.36 -3.86 0.24
CA ASN A 103 -4.10 -3.58 -0.46
C ASN A 103 -3.10 -2.87 0.46
N MET A 104 -3.55 -1.86 1.21
CA MET A 104 -2.68 -1.10 2.11
C MET A 104 -2.18 -1.94 3.29
N LEU A 105 -3.07 -2.70 3.94
CA LEU A 105 -2.70 -3.58 5.05
C LEU A 105 -1.77 -4.71 4.58
N SER A 106 -2.05 -5.32 3.42
CA SER A 106 -1.17 -6.34 2.85
C SER A 106 0.21 -5.77 2.55
N ALA A 107 0.29 -4.57 1.97
CA ALA A 107 1.56 -3.90 1.71
C ALA A 107 2.34 -3.57 2.99
N ILE A 108 1.65 -3.16 4.07
CA ILE A 108 2.28 -2.95 5.39
C ILE A 108 2.79 -4.28 5.97
N ILE A 109 2.01 -5.36 5.89
CA ILE A 109 2.41 -6.68 6.39
C ILE A 109 3.65 -7.17 5.64
N GLU A 110 3.64 -7.13 4.30
CA GLU A 110 4.79 -7.49 3.46
C GLU A 110 6.03 -6.66 3.79
N LEU A 111 5.83 -5.37 4.06
CA LEU A 111 6.87 -4.45 4.50
C LEU A 111 7.47 -4.85 5.86
N LEU A 112 6.63 -5.14 6.85
CA LEU A 112 7.06 -5.55 8.20
C LEU A 112 7.76 -6.91 8.17
N GLU A 113 7.27 -7.82 7.35
CA GLU A 113 7.85 -9.15 7.13
C GLU A 113 9.21 -9.04 6.43
N GLY A 114 9.33 -8.17 5.43
CA GLY A 114 10.60 -7.84 4.79
C GLY A 114 11.62 -7.20 5.73
N ALA A 115 11.14 -6.50 6.78
CA ALA A 115 11.96 -5.86 7.82
C ALA A 115 12.16 -6.73 9.08
N LYS A 116 11.65 -7.97 9.09
CA LYS A 116 11.68 -8.87 10.25
C LYS A 116 13.08 -9.10 10.82
N TYR A 117 14.11 -9.11 9.96
CA TYR A 117 15.51 -9.25 10.35
C TYR A 117 16.02 -8.17 11.33
N LEU A 118 15.34 -7.02 11.42
CA LEU A 118 15.73 -5.94 12.33
C LEU A 118 15.36 -6.22 13.80
N TRP A 119 14.39 -7.08 14.06
CA TRP A 119 13.80 -7.24 15.39
C TRP A 119 13.52 -8.69 15.81
N ALA A 120 13.45 -9.63 14.88
CA ALA A 120 13.15 -11.03 15.19
C ALA A 120 14.37 -11.82 15.70
N GLY A 121 15.58 -11.23 15.67
CA GLY A 121 16.83 -11.92 15.98
C GLY A 121 17.20 -12.97 14.93
N GLU A 122 18.50 -13.12 14.64
CA GLU A 122 18.95 -14.25 13.82
C GLU A 122 19.04 -15.49 14.71
N HIS A 123 18.22 -16.51 14.45
CA HIS A 123 18.72 -17.87 14.61
C HIS A 123 19.75 -18.09 13.51
N HIS A 124 20.99 -17.70 13.78
CA HIS A 124 22.12 -18.22 13.04
C HIS A 124 22.15 -19.73 13.28
N GLU A 125 21.47 -20.51 12.45
CA GLU A 125 21.94 -21.87 12.20
C GLU A 125 23.24 -21.69 11.40
N THR A 126 24.33 -21.59 12.15
CA THR A 126 25.69 -21.84 11.65
C THR A 126 25.68 -23.14 10.86
N LYS A 127 25.91 -23.04 9.55
CA LYS A 127 26.41 -24.14 8.74
C LYS A 127 27.92 -23.99 8.58
#